data_AF-A0A7C3MZB1-F1
#
_entry.id   AF-A0A7C3MZB1-F1
#
_cell.length_a   1.000
_cell.length_b   1.000
_cell.length_c   1.000
_cell.angle_alpha   90.00
_cell.angle_beta   90.00
_cell.angle_gamma   90.00
#
_symmetry.space_group_name_H-M   'P 1'
#
loop_
_entity.id
_entity.type
_entity.pdbx_description
1 polymer ?
#
loop_
_entity_poly.entity_id
_entity_poly.type
_entity_poly.pdbx_seq_one_letter_code
_entity_poly.pdbx_strand_id
1 'polypeptide(L)' 'MATDKSGNIYLADKLNNRIRKIGIDGRVTTVAGGDEATFADGPGRQARFWSPIALAFGPDGALYVSDSENHRIRKITRLR' A
#
# COMPACT_ATOMS: atom_id res chain seq x y z
N MET A 1 -9.08 1.93 3.30
CA MET A 1 -8.26 1.34 4.39
C MET A 1 -8.50 -0.15 4.44
N ALA A 2 -7.61 -0.93 5.05
CA ALA A 2 -7.80 -2.36 5.30
C ALA A 2 -7.12 -2.75 6.62
N THR A 3 -7.54 -3.86 7.24
CA THR A 3 -6.91 -4.39 8.46
C THR A 3 -6.32 -5.77 8.19
N ASP A 4 -5.13 -6.06 8.75
CA ASP A 4 -4.59 -7.42 8.74
C ASP A 4 -5.12 -8.25 9.93
N LYS A 5 -4.87 -9.56 9.91
CA LYS A 5 -5.30 -10.50 10.96
C LYS A 5 -4.71 -10.18 12.35
N SER A 6 -3.65 -9.36 12.41
CA SER A 6 -3.01 -8.94 13.66
C SER A 6 -3.52 -7.58 14.15
N GLY A 7 -4.54 -7.01 13.50
CA GLY A 7 -5.15 -5.74 13.89
C GLY A 7 -4.39 -4.50 13.43
N ASN A 8 -3.36 -4.63 12.58
CA ASN A 8 -2.71 -3.44 12.02
C ASN A 8 -3.60 -2.83 10.92
N ILE A 9 -3.63 -1.51 10.84
CA ILE A 9 -4.41 -0.76 9.84
C ILE A 9 -3.48 -0.36 8.68
N TYR A 10 -3.94 -0.57 7.45
CA TYR A 10 -3.27 -0.13 6.23
C TYR A 10 -4.09 0.95 5.56
N LEU A 11 -3.41 2.02 5.13
CA LEU A 11 -4.01 3.21 4.56
C LEU A 11 -3.38 3.51 3.20
N ALA A 12 -4.24 3.83 2.22
CA ALA A 12 -3.80 4.48 1.00
C ALA A 12 -3.70 5.98 1.30
N ASP A 13 -2.48 6.47 1.38
CA ASP A 13 -2.16 7.88 1.64
C ASP A 13 -2.14 8.60 0.29
N LYS A 14 -3.35 8.80 -0.25
CA LYS A 14 -3.64 9.19 -1.64
C LYS A 14 -2.75 10.33 -2.14
N LEU A 15 -2.72 11.45 -1.41
CA LEU A 15 -2.00 12.66 -1.82
C LEU A 15 -0.48 12.54 -1.67
N ASN A 16 -0.01 11.51 -0.95
CA ASN A 16 1.41 11.24 -0.78
C ASN A 16 1.89 10.01 -1.57
N ASN A 17 1.06 9.46 -2.46
CA ASN A 17 1.40 8.34 -3.36
C ASN A 17 2.04 7.12 -2.66
N ARG A 18 1.52 6.76 -1.47
CA ARG A 18 2.11 5.68 -0.67
C ARG A 18 1.09 4.88 0.12
N ILE A 19 1.47 3.67 0.49
CA ILE A 19 0.73 2.82 1.40
C ILE A 19 1.37 2.88 2.77
N ARG A 20 0.56 3.19 3.78
CA ARG A 20 0.99 3.34 5.19
C ARG A 20 0.44 2.20 6.02
N LYS A 21 1.17 1.85 7.09
CA LYS A 21 0.72 0.93 8.13
C LYS A 21 0.70 1.66 9.46
N ILE A 22 -0.39 1.53 10.20
CA ILE A 22 -0.52 1.92 11.61
C ILE A 22 -0.46 0.62 12.42
N GLY A 23 0.55 0.51 13.26
CA GLY A 23 0.68 -0.59 14.21
C GLY A 23 -0.35 -0.49 15.33
N ILE A 24 -0.59 -1.60 16.03
CA ILE A 24 -1.42 -1.60 17.26
C ILE A 24 -0.83 -0.73 18.38
N ASP A 25 0.47 -0.41 18.28
CA ASP A 25 1.18 0.55 19.14
C ASP A 25 1.00 2.01 18.69
N GLY A 26 0.15 2.25 17.68
CA GLY A 26 -0.11 3.58 17.11
C GLY A 26 0.99 4.10 16.17
N ARG A 27 2.09 3.37 15.97
CA ARG A 27 3.19 3.85 15.12
C ARG A 27 2.83 3.76 13.65
N VAL A 28 3.10 4.85 12.91
CA VAL A 28 2.88 4.92 11.46
C VAL A 28 4.17 4.66 10.70
N THR A 29 4.15 3.68 9.81
CA THR A 29 5.26 3.33 8.91
C THR A 29 4.84 3.40 7.45
N THR A 30 5.81 3.47 6.53
CA THR A 30 5.55 3.36 5.08
C THR A 30 5.81 1.92 4.65
N VAL A 31 4.83 1.30 4.02
CA VAL A 31 4.90 -0.08 3.53
C VAL A 31 5.49 -0.10 2.13
N ALA A 32 4.94 0.73 1.24
CA ALA A 32 5.36 0.83 -0.15
C ALA A 32 5.04 2.22 -0.70
N GLY A 33 5.74 2.60 -1.77
CA GLY A 33 5.53 3.89 -2.40
C GLY A 33 6.20 5.06 -1.68
N GLY A 34 5.92 6.25 -2.19
CA GLY A 34 6.60 7.50 -1.88
C GLY A 34 7.16 8.13 -3.15
N ASP A 35 7.45 9.44 -3.08
CA ASP A 35 7.96 10.29 -4.16
C ASP A 35 6.94 10.57 -5.29
N GLU A 36 7.45 10.81 -6.51
CA GLU A 36 6.70 11.25 -7.69
C GLU A 36 5.50 10.36 -8.03
N ALA A 37 4.43 11.00 -8.49
CA ALA A 37 3.22 10.36 -9.00
C ALA A 37 3.50 9.70 -10.36
N THR A 38 3.98 8.47 -10.34
CA THR A 38 4.30 7.68 -11.54
C THR A 38 4.07 6.20 -11.28
N PHE A 39 4.38 5.37 -12.27
CA PHE A 39 4.32 3.93 -12.16
C PHE A 39 5.71 3.32 -12.04
N ALA A 40 5.90 2.51 -11.01
CA ALA A 40 7.02 1.58 -10.91
C ALA A 40 6.64 0.39 -10.03
N ASP A 41 7.12 -0.78 -10.42
CA ASP A 41 7.16 -1.97 -9.57
C ASP A 41 8.49 -2.00 -8.82
N GLY A 42 8.50 -2.69 -7.68
CA GLY A 42 9.71 -2.84 -6.88
C GLY A 42 9.42 -3.04 -5.39
N PRO A 43 10.44 -3.37 -4.61
CA PRO A 43 10.31 -3.57 -3.17
C PRO A 43 10.05 -2.25 -2.43
N GLY A 44 9.02 -2.25 -1.57
CA GLY A 44 8.77 -1.18 -0.61
C GLY A 44 8.76 0.23 -1.23
N ARG A 45 9.71 1.08 -0.80
CA ARG A 45 9.86 2.46 -1.29
C ARG A 45 10.32 2.60 -2.74
N GLN A 46 10.70 1.51 -3.42
CA GLN A 46 11.03 1.54 -4.84
C GLN A 46 9.78 1.46 -5.74
N ALA A 47 8.67 0.94 -5.23
CA ALA A 47 7.40 1.04 -5.94
C ALA A 47 6.99 2.51 -6.09
N ARG A 48 6.27 2.83 -7.17
CA ARG A 48 5.62 4.14 -7.36
C ARG A 48 4.14 3.91 -7.66
N PHE A 49 3.31 4.76 -7.05
CA PHE A 49 1.86 4.80 -7.21
C PHE A 49 1.47 6.19 -7.69
N TRP A 50 0.26 6.30 -8.22
CA TRP A 50 -0.37 7.57 -8.51
C TRP A 50 -1.79 7.58 -7.96
N SER A 51 -1.97 8.32 -6.86
CA SER A 51 -3.24 8.48 -6.15
C SER A 51 -3.89 7.12 -5.83
N PRO A 52 -3.24 6.28 -4.99
CA PRO A 52 -3.87 5.05 -4.53
C PRO A 52 -5.08 5.37 -3.63
N ILE A 53 -6.17 4.59 -3.73
CA ILE A 53 -7.44 4.91 -3.04
C ILE A 53 -7.94 3.76 -2.15
N ALA A 54 -8.12 2.58 -2.73
CA ALA A 54 -8.71 1.43 -2.05
C ALA A 54 -7.65 0.36 -1.75
N LEU A 55 -7.89 -0.38 -0.67
CA LEU A 55 -7.04 -1.47 -0.19
C LEU A 55 -7.90 -2.67 0.19
N ALA A 56 -7.43 -3.87 -0.12
CA ALA A 56 -8.07 -5.12 0.31
C ALA A 56 -7.04 -6.22 0.52
N PHE A 57 -7.17 -7.01 1.58
CA PHE A 57 -6.36 -8.22 1.75
C PHE A 57 -6.97 -9.39 1.00
N GLY A 58 -6.13 -10.12 0.26
CA GLY A 58 -6.48 -11.41 -0.33
C GLY A 58 -6.35 -12.56 0.69
N PRO A 59 -6.88 -13.75 0.36
CA PRO A 59 -6.79 -14.94 1.21
C PRO A 59 -5.34 -15.42 1.42
N ASP A 60 -4.44 -15.07 0.50
CA ASP A 60 -3.00 -15.35 0.56
C ASP A 60 -2.22 -14.36 1.45
N GLY A 61 -2.91 -13.39 2.07
CA GLY A 61 -2.31 -12.35 2.89
C GLY A 61 -1.68 -11.20 2.09
N ALA A 62 -1.82 -11.19 0.76
CA ALA A 62 -1.35 -10.07 -0.05
C ALA A 62 -2.29 -8.87 0.07
N LEU A 63 -1.74 -7.67 -0.01
CA LEU A 63 -2.51 -6.43 -0.02
C LEU A 63 -2.70 -5.96 -1.46
N TYR A 64 -3.94 -5.93 -1.92
CA TYR A 64 -4.33 -5.37 -3.20
C TYR A 64 -4.59 -3.87 -3.05
N VAL A 65 -4.15 -3.10 -4.03
CA VAL A 65 -4.19 -1.63 -4.05
C VAL A 65 -4.84 -1.17 -5.34
N SER A 66 -5.84 -0.30 -5.28
CA SER A 66 -6.28 0.44 -6.47
C SER A 66 -5.32 1.62 -6.69
N ASP A 67 -4.50 1.53 -7.71
CA ASP A 67 -3.56 2.57 -8.15
C ASP A 67 -4.24 3.41 -9.23
N SER A 68 -5.14 4.31 -8.78
CA SER A 68 -6.30 4.76 -9.55
C SER A 68 -5.93 5.57 -10.79
N GLU A 69 -4.97 6.48 -10.69
CA GLU A 69 -4.53 7.32 -11.83
C GLU A 69 -3.55 6.58 -12.74
N ASN A 70 -2.91 5.53 -12.24
CA ASN A 70 -2.18 4.57 -13.07
C ASN A 70 -3.11 3.53 -13.74
N HIS A 71 -4.42 3.58 -13.46
CA HIS A 71 -5.45 2.67 -13.97
C HIS A 71 -5.15 1.18 -13.73
N ARG A 72 -4.62 0.85 -12.54
CA ARG A 72 -4.14 -0.50 -12.21
C ARG A 72 -4.65 -0.99 -10.86
N ILE A 73 -4.80 -2.31 -10.76
CA ILE A 73 -4.82 -2.99 -9.47
C ILE A 73 -3.43 -3.56 -9.24
N ARG A 74 -2.80 -3.17 -8.12
CA ARG A 74 -1.44 -3.57 -7.74
C ARG A 74 -1.50 -4.52 -6.55
N LYS A 75 -0.50 -5.39 -6.41
CA LYS A 75 -0.41 -6.36 -5.32
C LYS A 75 0.90 -6.15 -4.55
N ILE A 76 0.81 -6.00 -3.23
CA ILE A 76 1.96 -5.97 -2.32
C ILE A 76 2.01 -7.31 -1.60
N THR A 77 3.16 -7.99 -1.70
CA THR A 77 3.43 -9.27 -1.03
C THR A 77 4.67 -9.15 -0.15
N ARG A 78 4.81 -10.07 0.81
CA ARG A 78 6.10 -10.25 1.50
C ARG A 78 7.01 -11.10 0.61
N LEU A 79 8.29 -10.73 0.55
CA LEU A 79 9.32 -11.63 0.06
C LEU A 79 9.33 -12.86 0.99
N ARG A 80 9.45 -14.05 0.39
CA ARG A 80 9.68 -15.29 1.13
C ARG A 80 11.11 -15.36 1.61
#